data_AF-A0A936PNY4-F1
#
_entry.id   AF-A0A936PNY4-F1
#
_cell.length_a   1.000
_cell.length_b   1.000
_cell.length_c   1.000
_cell.angle_alpha   90.00
_cell.angle_beta   90.00
_cell.angle_gamma   90.00
#
_symmetry.space_group_name_H-M   'P 1'
#
loop_
_entity.id
_entity.type
_entity.pdbx_description
1 polymer ?
#
loop_
_entity_poly.entity_id
_entity_poly.type
_entity_poly.pdbx_seq_one_letter_code
_entity_poly.pdbx_strand_id
1 'polypeptide(L)'
;MKKLLLFLLSFLFLNLAQSQDRCTLCKAAEKENFGKVERIIRKEVRKRKHGISFYNGPGSGMQITHVPNLDTITLWLKSKPCVEDAAWDKCQMKEALYPGWSSIGVKFKTAPGIKEKCFLIQEGSTGTLNIFGWRPHVFKTKNNLIYRKMYDCEGFIENQKKNCQEINQNR
;
A
#
# COMPACT_ATOMS: atom_id res chain seq x y z
N MET A 1 -27.92 -25.89 -39.10
CA MET A 1 -27.81 -25.66 -37.64
C MET A 1 -26.39 -25.82 -37.09
N LYS A 2 -25.64 -26.91 -37.36
CA LYS A 2 -24.27 -27.10 -36.84
C LYS A 2 -23.26 -25.98 -37.18
N LYS A 3 -23.32 -25.41 -38.40
CA LYS A 3 -22.43 -24.30 -38.82
C LYS A 3 -22.72 -22.97 -38.09
N LEU A 4 -23.97 -22.73 -37.69
CA LEU A 4 -24.36 -21.53 -36.94
C LEU A 4 -23.88 -21.59 -35.49
N LEU A 5 -23.91 -22.80 -34.89
CA LEU A 5 -23.43 -23.05 -33.54
C LEU A 5 -21.91 -22.85 -33.42
N LEU A 6 -21.13 -23.32 -34.41
CA LEU A 6 -19.68 -23.11 -34.46
C LEU A 6 -19.30 -21.62 -34.61
N PHE A 7 -20.09 -20.85 -35.36
CA PHE A 7 -19.86 -19.42 -35.54
C PHE A 7 -20.15 -18.62 -34.26
N LEU A 8 -21.22 -18.99 -33.53
CA LEU A 8 -21.55 -18.41 -32.22
C LEU A 8 -20.50 -18.73 -31.14
N LEU A 9 -19.95 -19.95 -31.14
CA LEU A 9 -18.85 -20.32 -30.24
C LEU A 9 -17.56 -19.53 -30.54
N SER A 10 -17.22 -19.34 -31.82
CA SER A 10 -16.06 -18.52 -32.23
C SER A 10 -16.15 -17.06 -31.77
N PHE A 11 -17.34 -16.46 -31.85
CA PHE A 11 -17.56 -15.08 -31.38
C PHE A 11 -17.48 -14.93 -29.86
N LEU A 12 -17.82 -15.97 -29.09
CA LEU A 12 -17.69 -15.95 -27.63
C LEU A 12 -16.23 -15.97 -27.16
N PHE A 13 -15.33 -16.66 -27.88
CA PHE A 13 -13.90 -16.69 -27.54
C PHE A 13 -13.17 -15.37 -27.87
N LEU A 14 -13.59 -14.65 -28.91
CA LEU A 14 -12.97 -13.36 -29.28
C LEU A 14 -13.30 -12.24 -28.29
N ASN A 15 -14.49 -12.26 -27.67
CA ASN A 15 -14.90 -11.25 -26.68
C ASN A 15 -14.23 -11.44 -25.30
N LEU A 16 -13.71 -12.63 -24.99
CA LEU A 16 -12.96 -12.88 -23.75
C LEU A 16 -11.53 -12.31 -23.80
N ALA A 17 -10.99 -11.99 -24.97
CA ALA A 17 -9.59 -11.58 -25.13
C ALA A 17 -9.33 -10.08 -24.89
N GLN A 18 -10.35 -9.23 -24.75
CA GLN A 18 -10.18 -7.77 -24.71
C GLN A 18 -10.78 -7.05 -23.50
N SER A 19 -10.89 -7.73 -22.35
CA SER A 19 -11.03 -7.06 -21.05
C SER A 19 -9.70 -7.07 -20.27
N GLN A 20 -8.59 -6.73 -20.92
CA GLN A 20 -7.38 -6.36 -20.18
C GLN A 20 -7.56 -4.93 -19.69
N ASP A 21 -8.25 -4.81 -18.56
CA ASP A 21 -8.37 -3.57 -17.82
C ASP A 21 -6.96 -2.98 -17.66
N ARG A 22 -6.73 -1.84 -18.30
CA ARG A 22 -5.39 -1.25 -18.50
C ARG A 22 -4.89 -0.69 -17.17
N CYS A 23 -4.42 -1.56 -16.30
CA CYS A 23 -3.84 -1.23 -14.99
C CYS A 23 -2.75 -0.16 -15.18
N THR A 24 -3.07 1.08 -14.75
CA THR A 24 -2.19 2.23 -14.96
C THR A 24 -0.89 2.11 -14.15
N LEU A 25 -0.97 1.46 -12.98
CA LEU A 25 0.21 1.09 -12.17
C LEU A 25 1.11 0.13 -12.95
N CYS A 26 0.54 -0.90 -13.55
CA CYS A 26 1.25 -1.94 -14.28
C CYS A 26 1.99 -1.37 -15.48
N LYS A 27 1.33 -0.52 -16.27
CA LYS A 27 1.98 0.21 -17.38
C LYS A 27 3.13 1.11 -16.94
N ALA A 28 3.05 1.67 -15.73
CA ALA A 28 4.12 2.50 -15.19
C ALA A 28 5.29 1.65 -14.70
N ALA A 29 5.01 0.54 -14.01
CA ALA A 29 6.00 -0.41 -13.51
C ALA A 29 6.76 -1.10 -14.65
N GLU A 30 6.05 -1.60 -15.66
CA GLU A 30 6.62 -2.26 -16.84
C GLU A 30 7.70 -1.39 -17.52
N LYS A 31 7.43 -0.09 -17.65
CA LYS A 31 8.32 0.91 -18.26
C LYS A 31 9.32 1.53 -17.28
N GLU A 32 9.41 1.01 -16.06
CA GLU A 32 10.24 1.54 -14.97
C GLU A 32 10.02 3.04 -14.67
N ASN A 33 8.81 3.55 -14.97
CA ASN A 33 8.43 4.91 -14.64
C ASN A 33 8.02 4.99 -13.16
N PHE A 34 9.00 4.81 -12.28
CA PHE A 34 8.78 4.75 -10.84
C PHE A 34 8.28 6.08 -10.26
N GLY A 35 8.56 7.22 -10.89
CA GLY A 35 7.94 8.49 -10.52
C GLY A 35 6.42 8.50 -10.75
N LYS A 36 5.90 7.77 -11.75
CA LYS A 36 4.45 7.58 -11.93
C LYS A 36 3.89 6.54 -10.96
N VAL A 37 4.61 5.45 -10.71
CA VAL A 37 4.28 4.45 -9.68
C VAL A 37 4.09 5.13 -8.32
N GLU A 38 5.08 5.92 -7.90
CA GLU A 38 5.06 6.69 -6.66
C GLU A 38 3.82 7.60 -6.57
N ARG A 39 3.49 8.36 -7.62
CA ARG A 39 2.30 9.22 -7.62
C ARG A 39 1.00 8.44 -7.45
N ILE A 40 0.89 7.26 -8.05
CA ILE A 40 -0.28 6.38 -7.93
C ILE A 40 -0.39 5.87 -6.48
N ILE A 41 0.70 5.38 -5.91
CA ILE A 41 0.72 4.84 -4.55
C ILE A 41 0.46 5.95 -3.52
N ARG A 42 1.05 7.14 -3.70
CA ARG A 42 0.76 8.33 -2.89
C ARG A 42 -0.73 8.68 -2.90
N LYS A 43 -1.40 8.60 -4.06
CA LYS A 43 -2.86 8.79 -4.15
C LYS A 43 -3.61 7.72 -3.37
N GLU A 44 -3.17 6.46 -3.44
CA GLU A 44 -3.82 5.35 -2.75
C GLU A 44 -3.70 5.45 -1.22
N VAL A 45 -2.52 5.84 -0.71
CA VAL A 45 -2.29 6.17 0.70
C VAL A 45 -3.23 7.31 1.14
N ARG A 46 -3.34 8.37 0.32
CA ARG A 46 -4.19 9.53 0.64
C ARG A 46 -5.67 9.17 0.72
N LYS A 47 -6.16 8.21 -0.07
CA LYS A 47 -7.55 7.72 0.01
C LYS A 47 -7.83 7.00 1.33
N ARG A 48 -6.85 6.26 1.85
CA ARG A 48 -6.93 5.48 3.09
C ARG A 48 -6.16 6.12 4.22
N LYS A 49 -6.17 7.45 4.31
CA LYS A 49 -5.34 8.16 5.30
C LYS A 49 -5.87 8.05 6.73
N HIS A 50 -7.18 7.94 6.92
CA HIS A 50 -7.80 8.02 8.25
C HIS A 50 -7.71 6.70 9.01
N GLY A 51 -7.09 6.70 10.18
CA GLY A 51 -6.98 5.52 11.04
C GLY A 51 -8.32 5.15 11.69
N ILE A 52 -8.38 3.94 12.24
CA ILE A 52 -9.55 3.42 12.94
C ILE A 52 -9.37 3.65 14.44
N SER A 53 -10.39 4.25 15.07
CA SER A 53 -10.43 4.41 16.53
C SER A 53 -10.89 3.11 17.20
N PHE A 54 -10.22 2.71 18.27
CA PHE A 54 -10.59 1.56 19.08
C PHE A 54 -10.40 1.88 20.57
N TYR A 55 -11.17 1.20 21.42
CA TYR A 55 -11.09 1.36 22.86
C TYR A 55 -10.09 0.33 23.44
N ASN A 56 -9.06 0.79 24.13
CA ASN A 56 -8.01 -0.07 24.70
C ASN A 56 -8.19 -0.33 26.21
N GLY A 57 -9.43 -0.24 26.71
CA GLY A 57 -9.76 -0.50 28.10
C GLY A 57 -9.65 0.72 29.04
N PRO A 58 -10.11 0.55 30.30
CA PRO A 58 -10.05 1.59 31.32
C PRO A 58 -8.60 2.01 31.59
N GLY A 59 -8.34 3.32 31.69
CA GLY A 59 -7.00 3.88 31.92
C GLY A 59 -6.18 4.17 30.67
N SER A 60 -6.45 3.50 29.53
CA SER A 60 -5.78 3.76 28.24
C SER A 60 -6.64 4.60 27.27
N GLY A 61 -7.96 4.55 27.40
CA GLY A 61 -8.88 5.36 26.61
C GLY A 61 -8.99 4.95 25.13
N MET A 62 -9.43 5.89 24.30
CA MET A 62 -9.54 5.70 22.85
C MET A 62 -8.18 5.86 22.18
N GLN A 63 -7.78 4.86 21.40
CA GLN A 63 -6.56 4.84 20.60
C GLN A 63 -6.91 4.79 19.11
N ILE A 64 -5.93 5.09 18.25
CA ILE A 64 -6.09 4.99 16.79
C ILE A 64 -5.01 4.08 16.23
N THR A 65 -5.42 3.18 15.35
CA THR A 65 -4.54 2.30 14.59
C THR A 65 -4.64 2.56 13.10
N HIS A 66 -3.52 2.40 12.38
CA HIS A 66 -3.46 2.40 10.93
C HIS A 66 -3.17 1.02 10.33
N VAL A 67 -3.06 -0.03 11.16
CA VAL A 67 -2.84 -1.42 10.73
C VAL A 67 -3.83 -1.82 9.62
N PRO A 68 -5.16 -1.59 9.75
CA PRO A 68 -6.12 -2.00 8.71
C PRO A 68 -5.92 -1.25 7.39
N ASN A 69 -5.48 0.01 7.46
CA ASN A 69 -5.21 0.84 6.29
C ASN A 69 -4.00 0.30 5.52
N LEU A 70 -2.91 -0.03 6.24
CA LEU A 70 -1.68 -0.57 5.67
C LEU A 70 -1.91 -1.98 5.09
N ASP A 71 -2.68 -2.82 5.80
CA ASP A 71 -3.12 -4.12 5.28
C ASP A 71 -3.93 -3.96 3.99
N THR A 72 -4.89 -3.03 3.94
CA THR A 72 -5.73 -2.79 2.76
C THR A 72 -4.91 -2.27 1.58
N ILE A 73 -3.95 -1.36 1.80
CA ILE A 73 -3.06 -0.86 0.74
C ILE A 73 -2.19 -2.00 0.20
N THR A 74 -1.64 -2.83 1.09
CA THR A 74 -0.81 -3.99 0.74
C THR A 74 -1.61 -5.02 -0.07
N LEU A 75 -2.83 -5.35 0.35
CA LEU A 75 -3.72 -6.24 -0.39
C LEU A 75 -4.11 -5.67 -1.75
N TRP A 76 -4.39 -4.37 -1.83
CA TRP A 76 -4.66 -3.71 -3.11
C TRP A 76 -3.46 -3.76 -4.06
N LEU A 77 -2.22 -3.67 -3.54
CA LEU A 77 -0.99 -3.86 -4.33
C LEU A 77 -0.88 -5.30 -4.81
N LYS A 78 -1.05 -6.29 -3.93
CA LYS A 78 -1.04 -7.73 -4.30
C LYS A 78 -2.06 -8.08 -5.37
N SER A 79 -3.18 -7.37 -5.41
CA SER A 79 -4.22 -7.58 -6.42
C SER A 79 -3.82 -7.13 -7.83
N LYS A 80 -2.63 -6.54 -8.03
CA LYS A 80 -2.21 -5.95 -9.30
C LYS A 80 -1.39 -6.96 -10.10
N PRO A 81 -1.67 -7.18 -11.39
CA PRO A 81 -0.93 -8.15 -12.21
C PRO A 81 0.58 -7.91 -12.31
N CYS A 82 1.02 -6.65 -12.20
CA CYS A 82 2.45 -6.29 -12.23
C CYS A 82 3.16 -6.45 -10.88
N VAL A 83 2.47 -6.87 -9.82
CA VAL A 83 3.05 -7.04 -8.50
C VAL A 83 3.26 -8.53 -8.29
N GLU A 84 4.50 -8.94 -8.13
CA GLU A 84 4.85 -10.31 -7.77
C GLU A 84 4.53 -10.56 -6.30
N ASP A 85 4.90 -9.61 -5.43
CA ASP A 85 4.53 -9.64 -4.02
C ASP A 85 4.56 -8.24 -3.39
N ALA A 86 3.91 -8.11 -2.25
CA ALA A 86 3.98 -6.91 -1.41
C ALA A 86 3.92 -7.30 0.08
N ALA A 87 4.66 -6.60 0.91
CA ALA A 87 4.56 -6.75 2.35
C ALA A 87 4.81 -5.40 3.00
N TRP A 88 4.28 -5.21 4.20
CA TRP A 88 4.68 -4.09 5.04
C TRP A 88 5.31 -4.61 6.32
N ASP A 89 6.01 -3.75 7.02
CA ASP A 89 6.77 -4.05 8.24
C ASP A 89 5.90 -4.30 9.48
N LYS A 90 4.79 -5.00 9.28
CA LYS A 90 3.76 -5.38 10.28
C LYS A 90 4.33 -6.11 11.49
N CYS A 91 5.29 -7.01 11.23
CA CYS A 91 5.87 -7.90 12.22
C CYS A 91 7.20 -7.38 12.78
N GLN A 92 7.59 -6.15 12.48
CA GLN A 92 8.74 -5.54 13.12
C GLN A 92 8.34 -4.99 14.49
N MET A 93 9.11 -5.33 15.51
CA MET A 93 9.00 -4.66 16.80
C MET A 93 9.52 -3.23 16.64
N LYS A 94 8.63 -2.26 16.86
CA LYS A 94 8.94 -0.83 16.78
C LYS A 94 8.66 -0.21 18.13
N GLU A 95 9.52 0.71 18.54
CA GLU A 95 9.23 1.57 19.69
C GLU A 95 7.97 2.38 19.41
N ALA A 96 7.13 2.56 20.44
CA ALA A 96 5.88 3.31 20.34
C ALA A 96 6.14 4.83 20.35
N LEU A 97 6.91 5.32 19.38
CA LEU A 97 7.22 6.73 19.19
C LEU A 97 6.17 7.38 18.28
N TYR A 98 5.67 8.55 18.68
CA TYR A 98 4.77 9.36 17.86
C TYR A 98 5.52 10.54 17.20
N PRO A 99 5.39 10.77 15.89
CA PRO A 99 4.64 9.96 14.93
C PRO A 99 5.34 8.64 14.63
N GLY A 100 4.53 7.61 14.32
CA GLY A 100 5.03 6.31 13.90
C GLY A 100 5.47 6.30 12.43
N TRP A 101 6.12 5.22 12.02
CA TRP A 101 6.61 5.04 10.66
C TRP A 101 6.41 3.59 10.23
N SER A 102 5.94 3.41 9.00
CA SER A 102 5.80 2.10 8.36
C SER A 102 6.23 2.14 6.90
N SER A 103 6.79 1.04 6.44
CA SER A 103 7.23 0.85 5.06
C SER A 103 6.45 -0.27 4.41
N ILE A 104 5.95 -0.02 3.20
CA ILE A 104 5.37 -1.05 2.32
C ILE A 104 6.39 -1.34 1.22
N GLY A 105 6.91 -2.56 1.18
CA GLY A 105 7.74 -3.09 0.10
C GLY A 105 6.89 -3.76 -0.98
N VAL A 106 7.27 -3.56 -2.25
CA VAL A 106 6.57 -4.10 -3.42
C VAL A 106 7.58 -4.58 -4.46
N LYS A 107 7.43 -5.83 -4.89
CA LYS A 107 8.16 -6.40 -6.02
C LYS A 107 7.36 -6.22 -7.30
N PHE A 108 7.85 -5.34 -8.16
CA PHE A 108 7.25 -5.07 -9.47
C PHE A 108 7.88 -5.94 -10.54
N LYS A 109 7.02 -6.52 -11.39
CA LYS A 109 7.40 -7.08 -12.70
C LYS A 109 7.62 -5.92 -13.65
N THR A 110 8.88 -5.70 -14.03
CA THR A 110 9.31 -4.69 -15.02
C THR A 110 9.81 -5.40 -16.28
N ALA A 111 9.97 -4.69 -17.39
CA ALA A 111 10.52 -5.29 -18.60
C ALA A 111 11.96 -5.84 -18.41
N PRO A 112 12.85 -5.17 -17.65
CA PRO A 112 14.17 -5.71 -17.30
C PRO A 112 14.20 -6.81 -16.22
N GLY A 113 13.09 -7.11 -15.56
CA GLY A 113 13.04 -8.13 -14.50
C GLY A 113 12.23 -7.70 -13.28
N ILE A 114 12.54 -8.25 -12.11
CA ILE A 114 11.84 -7.89 -10.86
C ILE A 114 12.60 -6.75 -10.18
N LYS A 115 11.88 -5.71 -9.77
CA LYS A 115 12.41 -4.58 -9.00
C LYS A 115 11.65 -4.40 -7.69
N GLU A 116 12.37 -4.35 -6.58
CA GLU A 116 11.78 -4.13 -5.26
C GLU A 116 11.89 -2.67 -4.84
N LYS A 117 10.75 -2.03 -4.56
CA LYS A 117 10.67 -0.65 -4.09
C LYS A 117 9.91 -0.60 -2.77
N CYS A 118 10.34 0.29 -1.88
CA CYS A 118 9.67 0.57 -0.62
C CYS A 118 9.05 1.96 -0.61
N PHE A 119 7.92 2.07 0.07
CA PHE A 119 7.17 3.30 0.24
C PHE A 119 7.08 3.61 1.73
N LEU A 120 7.81 4.65 2.17
CA LEU A 120 7.81 5.11 3.54
C LEU A 120 6.54 5.92 3.81
N ILE A 121 5.82 5.55 4.85
CA ILE A 121 4.56 6.13 5.28
C ILE A 121 4.73 6.53 6.75
N GLN A 122 4.43 7.78 7.06
CA GLN A 122 4.34 8.26 8.43
C GLN A 122 2.93 8.02 8.96
N GLU A 123 2.84 7.52 10.20
CA GLU A 123 1.62 7.26 10.94
C GLU A 123 1.37 8.38 11.96
N GLY A 124 0.38 9.21 11.68
CA GLY A 124 0.11 10.39 12.48
C GLY A 124 1.00 11.58 12.07
N SER A 125 0.54 12.79 12.37
CA SER A 125 1.29 14.02 12.10
C SER A 125 0.88 15.13 13.06
N THR A 126 1.76 16.11 13.26
CA THR A 126 1.43 17.34 13.98
C THR A 126 0.79 18.33 13.01
N GLY A 127 -0.39 18.83 13.35
CA GLY A 127 -1.06 19.87 12.58
C GLY A 127 -0.47 21.27 12.83
N THR A 128 -0.70 22.17 11.89
CA THR A 128 -0.75 23.62 12.12
C THR A 128 -2.19 24.06 11.86
N LEU A 129 -2.74 24.93 12.72
CA LEU A 129 -3.98 25.62 12.40
C LEU A 129 -3.62 26.87 11.60
N ASN A 130 -4.42 27.22 10.61
CA ASN A 130 -4.30 28.51 9.92
C ASN A 130 -5.50 29.35 10.32
N ILE A 131 -5.27 30.37 11.16
CA ILE A 131 -6.28 31.32 11.60
C ILE A 131 -5.83 32.68 11.03
N PHE A 132 -6.54 33.18 10.01
CA PHE A 132 -6.29 34.49 9.40
C PHE A 132 -4.83 34.76 8.98
N GLY A 133 -4.14 33.76 8.41
CA GLY A 133 -2.75 33.90 7.95
C GLY A 133 -1.69 33.65 9.03
N TRP A 134 -2.10 33.62 10.30
CA TRP A 134 -1.28 33.14 11.41
C TRP A 134 -1.35 31.61 11.48
N ARG A 135 -0.18 30.97 11.54
CA ARG A 135 -0.03 29.51 11.57
C ARG A 135 0.50 29.00 12.92
N PRO A 136 -0.26 29.12 14.03
CA PRO A 136 0.20 28.56 15.29
C PRO A 136 0.38 27.04 15.15
N HIS A 137 1.51 26.54 15.65
CA HIS A 137 1.76 25.11 15.84
C HIS A 137 0.85 24.61 16.96
N VAL A 138 -0.41 24.39 16.63
CA VAL A 138 -1.33 23.73 17.54
C VAL A 138 -1.04 22.25 17.43
N PHE A 139 -0.59 21.64 18.53
CA PHE A 139 -0.32 20.20 18.70
C PHE A 139 -1.58 19.32 18.54
N LYS A 140 -2.48 19.67 17.61
CA LYS A 140 -3.59 18.82 17.22
C LYS A 140 -3.01 17.69 16.39
N THR A 141 -2.94 16.50 17.00
CA THR A 141 -2.53 15.27 16.34
C THR A 141 -3.51 14.98 15.21
N LYS A 142 -2.98 14.95 13.99
CA LYS A 142 -3.72 14.50 12.80
C LYS A 142 -3.38 13.03 12.61
N ASN A 143 -4.32 12.16 12.98
CA ASN A 143 -4.21 10.72 12.85
C ASN A 143 -4.45 10.27 11.41
N ASN A 144 -3.51 10.68 10.55
CA ASN A 144 -3.52 10.41 9.13
C ASN A 144 -2.24 9.70 8.71
N LEU A 145 -2.35 8.76 7.76
CA LEU A 145 -1.20 8.30 6.99
C LEU A 145 -0.70 9.42 6.07
N ILE A 146 0.61 9.64 6.09
CA ILE A 146 1.30 10.57 5.20
C ILE A 146 2.37 9.80 4.43
N TYR A 147 2.20 9.75 3.11
CA TYR A 147 3.27 9.28 2.22
C TYR A 147 4.49 10.21 2.31
N ARG A 148 5.69 9.64 2.43
CA ARG A 148 6.93 10.40 2.60
C ARG A 148 7.88 10.27 1.43
N LYS A 149 8.30 9.04 1.08
CA LYS A 149 9.23 8.81 -0.02
C LYS A 149 9.18 7.38 -0.53
N MET A 150 9.73 7.18 -1.72
CA MET A 150 10.00 5.89 -2.33
C MET A 150 11.52 5.69 -2.36
N TYR A 151 11.98 4.46 -2.16
CA TYR A 151 13.39 4.10 -2.20
C TYR A 151 13.58 2.63 -2.60
N ASP A 152 14.78 2.28 -3.03
CA ASP A 152 15.19 0.90 -3.31
C ASP A 152 15.39 0.13 -2.01
N CYS A 153 14.89 -1.10 -1.93
CA CYS A 153 14.92 -1.90 -0.71
C CYS A 153 14.97 -3.41 -0.99
N GLU A 154 16.03 -3.85 -1.64
CA GLU A 154 16.22 -5.26 -1.98
C GLU A 154 16.15 -6.18 -0.73
N GLY A 155 15.35 -7.24 -0.82
CA GLY A 155 15.17 -8.23 0.24
C GLY A 155 14.22 -7.81 1.36
N PHE A 156 13.57 -6.65 1.26
CA PHE A 156 12.65 -6.17 2.30
C PHE A 156 11.50 -7.16 2.54
N ILE A 157 10.82 -7.60 1.47
CA ILE A 157 9.66 -8.49 1.58
C ILE A 157 10.05 -9.84 2.20
N GLU A 158 11.17 -10.43 1.78
CA GLU A 158 11.68 -11.68 2.36
C GLU A 158 11.95 -11.53 3.85
N ASN A 159 12.59 -10.42 4.24
CA ASN A 159 12.86 -10.14 5.64
C ASN A 159 11.56 -9.96 6.44
N GLN A 160 10.55 -9.27 5.90
CA GLN A 160 9.26 -9.13 6.59
C GLN A 160 8.54 -10.46 6.76
N LYS A 161 8.62 -11.36 5.77
CA LYS A 161 8.06 -12.72 5.90
C LYS A 161 8.76 -13.50 7.00
N LYS A 162 10.09 -13.45 7.07
CA LYS A 162 10.87 -14.09 8.14
C LYS A 162 10.48 -13.56 9.52
N ASN A 163 10.42 -12.24 9.69
CA ASN A 163 10.00 -11.61 10.95
C ASN A 163 8.61 -12.10 11.39
N CYS A 164 7.65 -12.20 10.46
CA CYS A 164 6.33 -12.73 10.79
C CYS A 164 6.34 -14.23 11.14
N GLN A 165 7.19 -15.03 10.51
CA GLN A 165 7.33 -16.46 10.82
C GLN A 165 7.95 -16.67 12.20
N GLU A 166 9.00 -15.93 12.55
CA GLU A 166 9.67 -15.99 13.86
C GLU A 166 8.72 -15.62 15.00
N ILE A 167 7.89 -14.58 14.84
CA ILE A 167 6.87 -14.22 15.85
C ILE A 167 5.86 -15.35 16.06
N ASN A 168 5.45 -16.04 14.99
CA ASN A 168 4.47 -17.12 15.09
C ASN A 168 5.05 -18.41 15.69
N GLN A 169 6.37 -18.63 15.61
CA GLN A 169 7.04 -19.77 16.23
C GLN A 169 7.31 -19.56 17.72
N ASN A 170 7.41 -18.31 18.16
CA ASN A 170 7.65 -17.92 19.56
C ASN A 170 6.35 -17.65 20.35
N ARG A 171 5.19 -17.94 19.78
CA ARG A 171 3.87 -17.91 20.44
C ARG A 171 3.38 -19.32 20.71
#